data_AF-A0A497HCD1-F1
#
_entry.id   AF-A0A497HCD1-F1
#
_cell.length_a   1.000
_cell.length_b   1.000
_cell.length_c   1.000
_cell.angle_alpha   90.00
_cell.angle_beta   90.00
_cell.angle_gamma   90.00
#
_symmetry.space_group_name_H-M   'P 1'
#
loop_
_entity.id
_entity.type
_entity.pdbx_description
1 polymer ?
#
loop_
_entity_poly.entity_id
_entity_poly.type
_entity_poly.pdbx_seq_one_letter_code
_entity_poly.pdbx_strand_id
1 'polypeptide(L)'
;MRLEEINKFLMNPDNPLINNILEIVDKYGGVDEINKKAREARKIENILTKLEKVNRAYIKDVEWLIEQRDKGTYITIDEYRRRILGEKADDMDFKEDYAITLEISACQYFPFFMTEAKQALEKKELMPGRYIRVRNMKEQEKDGDLLAMTAAMQIIGASWCETLDTKGTDGSNIHLGGPETITGYFGGVGEPNDHPLKWLDEFLYYYTNYGVKQVLNINPGTILIGYMIHKLGVDIEFKISVYMGNDNPYAVFWTLMAARLLSREDGSTSLIGFNFSNSVNNDTIMRSADIRKALGLEANVRFEHHILETWKSIVIQPYDRRKELLEIADKVKNISAKHEGGEIKVEEKREHPSDILDYFLTKEEIEEKGLMPYLLRNYLDKHDAINNTAKALTEKGLSFIAAPNLHHRR
;
A
#
# COMPACT_ATOMS: atom_id res chain seq x y z
N MET A 1 13.80 13.30 -28.63
CA MET A 1 12.77 13.77 -27.66
C MET A 1 13.09 15.20 -27.26
N ARG A 2 12.08 16.03 -26.94
CA ARG A 2 12.26 17.45 -26.58
C ARG A 2 12.59 17.66 -25.08
N LEU A 3 13.56 16.92 -24.55
CA LEU A 3 13.90 16.95 -23.12
C LEU A 3 14.52 18.28 -22.69
N GLU A 4 15.30 18.92 -23.55
CA GLU A 4 15.91 20.23 -23.27
C GLU A 4 14.86 21.32 -23.04
N GLU A 5 13.76 21.30 -23.81
CA GLU A 5 12.66 22.26 -23.65
C GLU A 5 11.94 22.07 -22.30
N ILE A 6 11.71 20.82 -21.90
CA ILE A 6 11.11 20.49 -20.60
C ILE A 6 12.03 20.94 -19.46
N ASN A 7 13.33 20.63 -19.55
CA ASN A 7 14.31 21.07 -18.55
C ASN A 7 14.38 22.59 -18.46
N LYS A 8 14.39 23.30 -19.59
CA LYS A 8 14.39 24.77 -19.61
C LYS A 8 13.15 25.34 -18.92
N PHE A 9 11.98 24.72 -19.09
CA PHE A 9 10.77 25.14 -18.40
C PHE A 9 10.87 24.91 -16.88
N LEU A 10 11.29 23.71 -16.45
CA LEU A 10 11.43 23.37 -15.02
C LEU A 10 12.48 24.22 -14.30
N MET A 11 13.58 24.56 -14.99
CA MET A 11 14.68 25.34 -14.41
C MET A 11 14.52 26.86 -14.54
N ASN A 12 13.39 27.34 -15.07
CA ASN A 12 13.13 28.78 -15.13
C ASN A 12 12.93 29.32 -13.70
N PRO A 13 13.75 30.29 -13.23
CA PRO A 13 13.65 30.82 -11.87
C PRO A 13 12.30 31.50 -11.58
N ASP A 14 11.59 31.94 -12.62
CA ASP A 14 10.26 32.57 -12.49
C ASP A 14 9.12 31.55 -12.66
N ASN A 15 9.39 30.24 -12.59
CA ASN A 15 8.36 29.20 -12.77
C ASN A 15 7.51 29.02 -11.50
N PRO A 16 6.24 29.47 -11.48
CA PRO A 16 5.40 29.36 -10.29
C PRO A 16 5.10 27.90 -9.91
N LEU A 17 5.11 26.95 -10.85
CA LEU A 17 4.88 25.53 -10.54
C LEU A 17 5.99 24.94 -9.67
N ILE A 18 7.22 25.42 -9.85
CA ILE A 18 8.38 24.95 -9.08
C ILE A 18 8.55 25.78 -7.82
N ASN A 19 8.42 27.10 -7.92
CA ASN A 19 8.58 27.99 -6.77
C ASN A 19 7.57 27.67 -5.66
N ASN A 20 6.30 27.37 -6.02
CA ASN A 20 5.30 26.97 -5.02
C ASN A 20 5.65 25.65 -4.30
N ILE A 21 6.33 24.70 -4.96
CA ILE A 21 6.82 23.47 -4.34
C ILE A 21 7.96 23.80 -3.37
N LEU A 22 8.90 24.64 -3.79
CA LEU A 22 10.06 25.04 -2.99
C LEU A 22 9.63 25.83 -1.75
N GLU A 23 8.68 26.74 -1.87
CA GLU A 23 8.12 27.48 -0.72
C GLU A 23 7.55 26.54 0.36
N ILE A 24 6.86 25.47 -0.06
CA ILE A 24 6.34 24.47 0.87
C ILE A 24 7.49 23.66 1.48
N VAL A 25 8.50 23.24 0.71
CA VAL A 25 9.68 22.54 1.24
C VAL A 25 10.43 23.41 2.27
N ASP A 26 10.58 24.70 1.98
CA ASP A 26 11.24 25.68 2.87
C ASP A 26 10.44 25.92 4.15
N LYS A 27 9.10 25.93 4.09
CA LYS A 27 8.23 25.97 5.28
C LYS A 27 8.55 24.86 6.30
N TYR A 28 9.01 23.69 5.84
CA TYR A 28 9.41 22.58 6.73
C TYR A 28 10.90 22.57 7.13
N GLY A 29 11.69 23.53 6.61
CA GLY A 29 13.10 23.71 6.92
C GLY A 29 14.08 23.17 5.86
N GLY A 30 13.60 22.88 4.65
CA GLY A 30 14.41 22.31 3.58
C GLY A 30 14.59 20.79 3.67
N VAL A 31 15.16 20.20 2.62
CA VAL A 31 15.24 18.74 2.41
C VAL A 31 15.93 18.00 3.56
N ASP A 32 17.09 18.49 4.02
CA ASP A 32 17.87 17.82 5.06
C ASP A 32 17.13 17.76 6.40
N GLU A 33 16.50 18.87 6.79
CA GLU A 33 15.74 18.95 8.04
C GLU A 33 14.44 18.13 7.94
N ILE A 34 13.77 18.13 6.78
CA ILE A 34 12.60 17.27 6.50
C ILE A 34 12.96 15.79 6.75
N ASN A 35 14.01 15.29 6.08
CA ASN A 35 14.39 13.88 6.18
C ASN A 35 14.90 13.54 7.59
N LYS A 36 15.60 14.46 8.26
CA LYS A 36 16.04 14.28 9.65
C LYS A 36 14.85 14.17 10.60
N LYS A 37 13.86 15.08 10.53
CA LYS A 37 12.64 15.02 11.33
C LYS A 37 11.88 13.72 11.11
N ALA A 38 11.75 13.30 9.85
CA ALA A 38 11.09 12.04 9.51
C ALA A 38 11.82 10.82 10.11
N ARG A 39 13.16 10.75 10.03
CA ARG A 39 13.93 9.67 10.66
C ARG A 39 13.74 9.64 12.18
N GLU A 40 13.74 10.80 12.84
CA GLU A 40 13.49 10.91 14.28
C GLU A 40 12.07 10.49 14.64
N ALA A 41 11.07 10.90 13.85
CA ALA A 41 9.67 10.53 14.07
C ALA A 41 9.41 9.03 13.91
N ARG A 42 10.24 8.32 13.12
CA ARG A 42 10.16 6.86 12.90
C ARG A 42 10.85 6.02 13.97
N LYS A 43 11.57 6.61 14.93
CA LYS A 43 12.18 5.82 16.02
C LYS A 43 11.08 5.24 16.90
N ILE A 44 11.12 3.93 17.15
CA ILE A 44 10.10 3.22 17.93
C ILE A 44 9.90 3.87 19.30
N GLU A 45 10.97 4.28 19.98
CA GLU A 45 10.91 4.89 21.29
C GLU A 45 10.12 6.22 21.27
N ASN A 46 10.32 7.02 20.22
CA ASN A 46 9.61 8.28 20.02
C ASN A 46 8.13 8.04 19.69
N ILE A 47 7.84 7.03 18.85
CA ILE A 47 6.47 6.63 18.51
C ILE A 47 5.73 6.19 19.77
N LEU A 48 6.31 5.30 20.57
CA LEU A 48 5.70 4.80 21.80
C LEU A 48 5.49 5.91 22.82
N THR A 49 6.45 6.81 22.99
CA THR A 49 6.31 7.97 23.89
C THR A 49 5.16 8.89 23.47
N LYS A 50 4.97 9.10 22.15
CA LYS A 50 3.82 9.87 21.64
C LYS A 50 2.52 9.10 21.82
N LEU A 51 2.52 7.81 21.51
CA LEU A 51 1.35 6.94 21.60
C LEU A 51 0.84 6.85 23.05
N GLU A 52 1.72 6.77 24.05
CA GLU A 52 1.32 6.72 25.45
C GLU A 52 0.49 7.95 25.88
N LYS A 53 0.80 9.11 25.30
CA LYS A 53 0.09 10.38 25.57
C LYS A 53 -1.26 10.46 24.86
N VAL A 54 -1.38 9.86 23.67
CA VAL A 54 -2.60 9.95 22.83
C VAL A 54 -3.57 8.79 23.13
N ASN A 55 -3.06 7.56 23.20
CA ASN A 55 -3.85 6.37 23.42
C ASN A 55 -3.04 5.28 24.15
N ARG A 56 -3.06 5.34 25.48
CA ARG A 56 -2.36 4.38 26.35
C ARG A 56 -2.87 2.94 26.21
N ALA A 57 -4.09 2.72 25.75
CA ALA A 57 -4.64 1.38 25.61
C ALA A 57 -3.87 0.56 24.56
N TYR A 58 -3.39 1.20 23.48
CA TYR A 58 -2.65 0.54 22.41
C TYR A 58 -1.22 0.16 22.79
N ILE A 59 -0.62 0.79 23.80
CA ILE A 59 0.75 0.46 24.24
C ILE A 59 0.89 -1.02 24.60
N LYS A 60 -0.08 -1.57 25.34
CA LYS A 60 -0.04 -2.98 25.77
C LYS A 60 -0.09 -3.95 24.59
N ASP A 61 -0.89 -3.63 23.57
CA ASP A 61 -0.99 -4.46 22.36
C ASP A 61 0.31 -4.38 21.53
N VAL A 62 0.95 -3.21 21.45
CA VAL A 62 2.25 -3.06 20.79
C VAL A 62 3.37 -3.78 21.55
N GLU A 63 3.41 -3.68 22.88
CA GLU A 63 4.35 -4.42 23.73
C GLU A 63 4.16 -5.93 23.59
N TRP A 64 2.90 -6.40 23.57
CA TRP A 64 2.59 -7.80 23.31
C TRP A 64 3.13 -8.26 21.95
N LEU A 65 2.97 -7.44 20.89
CA LEU A 65 3.46 -7.77 19.56
C LEU A 65 4.99 -7.88 19.50
N ILE A 66 5.71 -6.98 20.19
CA ILE A 66 7.16 -7.04 20.36
C ILE A 66 7.55 -8.34 21.05
N GLU A 67 6.89 -8.68 22.16
CA GLU A 67 7.17 -9.90 22.92
C GLU A 67 6.96 -11.16 22.06
N GLN A 68 5.88 -11.23 21.28
CA GLN A 68 5.61 -12.39 20.41
C GLN A 68 6.64 -12.52 19.28
N ARG A 69 7.02 -11.40 18.66
CA ARG A 69 8.10 -11.37 17.66
C ARG A 69 9.41 -11.88 18.26
N ASP A 70 9.82 -11.35 19.40
CA ASP A 70 11.11 -11.66 20.02
C ASP A 70 11.20 -13.10 20.51
N LYS A 71 10.06 -13.69 20.92
CA LYS A 71 9.97 -15.12 21.25
C LYS A 71 9.92 -16.03 20.01
N GLY A 72 9.74 -15.49 18.82
CA GLY A 72 9.59 -16.27 17.59
C GLY A 72 8.36 -17.20 17.61
N THR A 73 7.23 -16.73 18.18
CA THR A 73 6.04 -17.57 18.40
C THR A 73 5.20 -17.79 17.15
N TYR A 74 5.35 -16.95 16.14
CA TYR A 74 4.70 -17.11 14.84
C TYR A 74 5.31 -18.28 14.06
N ILE A 75 4.50 -18.91 13.21
CA ILE A 75 4.97 -20.01 12.36
C ILE A 75 6.09 -19.53 11.43
N THR A 76 7.17 -20.30 11.34
CA THR A 76 8.25 -20.03 10.39
C THR A 76 7.82 -20.39 8.96
N ILE A 77 8.52 -19.86 7.94
CA ILE A 77 8.21 -20.18 6.54
C ILE A 77 8.39 -21.67 6.26
N ASP A 78 9.43 -22.29 6.83
CA ASP A 78 9.71 -23.71 6.61
C ASP A 78 8.66 -24.60 7.31
N GLU A 79 8.25 -24.27 8.54
CA GLU A 79 7.15 -24.96 9.23
C GLU A 79 5.82 -24.79 8.47
N TYR A 80 5.55 -23.61 7.91
CA TYR A 80 4.37 -23.37 7.08
C TYR A 80 4.39 -24.26 5.84
N ARG A 81 5.50 -24.31 5.10
CA ARG A 81 5.67 -25.17 3.92
C ARG A 81 5.49 -26.64 4.27
N ARG A 82 6.11 -27.12 5.35
CA ARG A 82 5.95 -28.50 5.84
C ARG A 82 4.50 -28.81 6.26
N ARG A 83 3.78 -27.84 6.83
CA ARG A 83 2.35 -28.01 7.14
C ARG A 83 1.49 -28.22 5.90
N ILE A 84 1.82 -27.56 4.79
CA ILE A 84 1.07 -27.68 3.53
C ILE A 84 1.45 -28.96 2.76
N LEU A 85 2.75 -29.25 2.63
CA LEU A 85 3.28 -30.27 1.73
C LEU A 85 3.72 -31.57 2.44
N GLY A 86 3.76 -31.60 3.77
CA GLY A 86 4.38 -32.66 4.53
C GLY A 86 5.90 -32.70 4.34
N GLU A 87 6.48 -33.90 4.40
CA GLU A 87 7.93 -34.11 4.25
C GLU A 87 8.47 -33.69 2.87
N LYS A 88 7.60 -33.63 1.84
CA LYS A 88 7.99 -33.18 0.50
C LYS A 88 8.55 -31.75 0.50
N ALA A 89 8.19 -30.93 1.49
CA ALA A 89 8.71 -29.56 1.60
C ALA A 89 10.23 -29.51 1.74
N ASP A 90 10.84 -30.52 2.37
CA ASP A 90 12.27 -30.56 2.69
C ASP A 90 13.14 -30.78 1.44
N ASP A 91 12.58 -31.43 0.40
CA ASP A 91 13.26 -31.76 -0.85
C ASP A 91 12.89 -30.80 -2.02
N MET A 92 12.04 -29.81 -1.77
CA MET A 92 11.55 -28.90 -2.80
C MET A 92 12.35 -27.60 -2.88
N ASP A 93 12.79 -27.25 -4.09
CA ASP A 93 13.36 -25.94 -4.38
C ASP A 93 12.25 -24.92 -4.65
N PHE A 94 12.15 -23.92 -3.77
CA PHE A 94 11.22 -22.80 -3.94
C PHE A 94 11.83 -21.67 -4.75
N LYS A 95 11.03 -21.04 -5.62
CA LYS A 95 11.48 -19.91 -6.47
C LYS A 95 11.61 -18.59 -5.68
N GLU A 96 12.64 -18.50 -4.84
CA GLU A 96 12.87 -17.34 -3.96
C GLU A 96 13.09 -16.01 -4.73
N ASP A 97 13.76 -16.05 -5.88
CA ASP A 97 13.99 -14.87 -6.74
C ASP A 97 12.72 -14.24 -7.32
N TYR A 98 11.59 -14.96 -7.22
CA TYR A 98 10.28 -14.54 -7.70
C TYR A 98 9.23 -14.53 -6.59
N ALA A 99 9.66 -14.41 -5.33
CA ALA A 99 8.75 -14.42 -4.19
C ALA A 99 7.65 -13.35 -4.33
N ILE A 100 6.40 -13.81 -4.26
CA ILE A 100 5.21 -12.95 -4.39
C ILE A 100 4.94 -12.26 -3.06
N THR A 101 4.88 -10.93 -3.04
CA THR A 101 4.53 -10.22 -1.80
C THR A 101 3.06 -10.45 -1.45
N LEU A 102 2.77 -10.97 -0.26
CA LEU A 102 1.41 -11.09 0.23
C LEU A 102 0.93 -9.71 0.70
N GLU A 103 -0.17 -9.21 0.12
CA GLU A 103 -0.67 -7.87 0.38
C GLU A 103 -2.16 -7.88 0.75
N ILE A 104 -2.49 -7.24 1.87
CA ILE A 104 -3.88 -6.93 2.26
C ILE A 104 -4.11 -5.44 2.08
N SER A 105 -5.28 -5.09 1.58
CA SER A 105 -5.73 -3.72 1.50
C SER A 105 -6.89 -3.41 2.44
N ALA A 106 -6.98 -2.12 2.81
CA ALA A 106 -7.85 -1.56 3.82
C ALA A 106 -7.68 -2.17 5.23
N CYS A 107 -6.45 -2.18 5.73
CA CYS A 107 -6.16 -2.36 7.16
C CYS A 107 -6.40 -1.05 7.93
N GLN A 108 -7.67 -0.73 8.15
CA GLN A 108 -8.08 0.61 8.59
C GLN A 108 -7.82 0.92 10.06
N TYR A 109 -7.94 -0.08 10.92
CA TYR A 109 -7.93 0.10 12.38
C TYR A 109 -6.92 -0.81 13.05
N PHE A 110 -6.13 -0.25 13.97
CA PHE A 110 -5.16 -0.99 14.78
C PHE A 110 -5.79 -2.18 15.54
N PRO A 111 -7.00 -2.07 16.14
CA PRO A 111 -7.68 -3.22 16.73
C PRO A 111 -7.97 -4.37 15.74
N PHE A 112 -8.22 -4.07 14.46
CA PHE A 112 -8.45 -5.10 13.46
C PHE A 112 -7.14 -5.84 13.16
N PHE A 113 -6.05 -5.08 12.96
CA PHE A 113 -4.70 -5.63 12.84
C PHE A 113 -4.33 -6.51 14.04
N MET A 114 -4.61 -6.07 15.28
CA MET A 114 -4.30 -6.88 16.47
C MET A 114 -5.14 -8.15 16.55
N THR A 115 -6.37 -8.13 16.04
CA THR A 115 -7.21 -9.34 15.94
C THR A 115 -6.62 -10.32 14.93
N GLU A 116 -6.17 -9.83 13.78
CA GLU A 116 -5.43 -10.62 12.78
C GLU A 116 -4.14 -11.20 13.36
N ALA A 117 -3.31 -10.40 14.03
CA ALA A 117 -2.05 -10.84 14.62
C ALA A 117 -2.25 -11.97 15.65
N LYS A 118 -3.24 -11.83 16.53
CA LYS A 118 -3.61 -12.85 17.53
C LYS A 118 -4.14 -14.12 16.85
N GLN A 119 -5.01 -13.97 15.85
CA GLN A 119 -5.52 -15.09 15.06
C GLN A 119 -4.37 -15.83 14.34
N ALA A 120 -3.46 -15.11 13.71
CA ALA A 120 -2.37 -15.69 12.95
C ALA A 120 -1.42 -16.50 13.82
N LEU A 121 -1.16 -16.04 15.05
CA LEU A 121 -0.42 -16.81 16.04
C LEU A 121 -1.18 -18.09 16.43
N GLU A 122 -2.46 -17.99 16.77
CA GLU A 122 -3.28 -19.12 17.22
C GLU A 122 -3.44 -20.20 16.15
N LYS A 123 -3.79 -19.79 14.93
CA LYS A 123 -4.05 -20.69 13.79
C LYS A 123 -2.80 -21.03 13.00
N LYS A 124 -1.65 -20.47 13.40
CA LYS A 124 -0.37 -20.58 12.69
C LYS A 124 -0.50 -20.10 11.23
N GLU A 125 -1.17 -18.98 11.02
CA GLU A 125 -1.34 -18.35 9.70
C GLU A 125 -0.20 -17.34 9.46
N LEU A 126 -0.06 -16.92 8.20
CA LEU A 126 0.92 -15.92 7.79
C LEU A 126 0.30 -14.53 7.86
N MET A 127 1.01 -13.60 8.51
CA MET A 127 0.78 -12.17 8.39
C MET A 127 1.38 -11.66 7.06
N PRO A 128 0.68 -10.80 6.29
CA PRO A 128 1.17 -10.30 5.02
C PRO A 128 2.43 -9.43 5.17
N GLY A 129 3.25 -9.40 4.11
CA GLY A 129 4.42 -8.53 4.03
C GLY A 129 4.07 -7.09 3.65
N ARG A 130 2.82 -6.81 3.27
CA ARG A 130 2.36 -5.49 2.87
C ARG A 130 0.92 -5.18 3.26
N TYR A 131 0.70 -3.94 3.70
CA TYR A 131 -0.60 -3.41 4.09
C TYR A 131 -0.93 -2.08 3.41
N ILE A 132 -2.16 -1.92 2.92
CA ILE A 132 -2.67 -0.64 2.44
C ILE A 132 -3.69 -0.10 3.42
N ARG A 133 -3.60 1.19 3.71
CA ARG A 133 -4.48 1.91 4.63
C ARG A 133 -5.10 3.08 3.88
N VAL A 134 -6.43 3.14 3.89
CA VAL A 134 -7.23 4.08 3.09
C VAL A 134 -8.15 4.94 3.96
N ARG A 135 -7.93 4.91 5.28
CA ARG A 135 -8.67 5.64 6.32
C ARG A 135 -8.21 7.10 6.39
N ASN A 136 -9.12 8.00 6.77
CA ASN A 136 -8.84 9.41 6.95
C ASN A 136 -7.67 9.66 7.93
N MET A 137 -6.66 10.42 7.50
CA MET A 137 -5.44 10.67 8.27
C MET A 137 -5.71 11.43 9.57
N LYS A 138 -6.61 12.42 9.54
CA LYS A 138 -6.99 13.18 10.74
C LYS A 138 -7.66 12.33 11.81
N GLU A 139 -8.51 11.38 11.42
CA GLU A 139 -9.07 10.42 12.36
C GLU A 139 -8.00 9.52 12.99
N GLN A 140 -7.10 8.97 12.16
CA GLN A 140 -6.01 8.10 12.61
C GLN A 140 -5.03 8.83 13.54
N GLU A 141 -4.76 10.11 13.27
CA GLU A 141 -3.94 10.98 14.09
C GLU A 141 -4.61 11.21 15.46
N LYS A 142 -5.91 11.53 15.45
CA LYS A 142 -6.69 11.89 16.65
C LYS A 142 -6.81 10.73 17.64
N ASP A 143 -7.04 9.51 17.17
CA ASP A 143 -7.25 8.35 18.06
C ASP A 143 -5.96 7.56 18.37
N GLY A 144 -4.81 8.03 17.89
CA GLY A 144 -3.50 7.41 18.11
C GLY A 144 -3.24 6.17 17.26
N ASP A 145 -4.17 5.81 16.38
CA ASP A 145 -4.08 4.65 15.50
C ASP A 145 -2.89 4.75 14.53
N LEU A 146 -2.63 5.95 13.98
CA LEU A 146 -1.50 6.18 13.07
C LEU A 146 -0.15 5.80 13.72
N LEU A 147 0.04 6.15 15.00
CA LEU A 147 1.25 5.83 15.74
C LEU A 147 1.34 4.32 16.04
N ALA A 148 0.23 3.71 16.48
CA ALA A 148 0.19 2.28 16.80
C ALA A 148 0.44 1.41 15.56
N MET A 149 -0.18 1.73 14.43
CA MET A 149 0.05 1.05 13.16
C MET A 149 1.47 1.28 12.64
N THR A 150 2.00 2.50 12.72
CA THR A 150 3.40 2.77 12.34
C THR A 150 4.37 1.90 13.13
N ALA A 151 4.20 1.80 14.46
CA ALA A 151 5.02 0.92 15.29
C ALA A 151 4.82 -0.55 14.89
N ALA A 152 3.57 -1.01 14.75
CA ALA A 152 3.27 -2.40 14.42
C ALA A 152 3.90 -2.85 13.10
N MET A 153 3.78 -2.05 12.04
CA MET A 153 4.37 -2.36 10.73
C MET A 153 5.90 -2.46 10.80
N GLN A 154 6.55 -1.55 11.54
CA GLN A 154 8.00 -1.62 11.78
C GLN A 154 8.40 -2.86 12.58
N ILE A 155 7.61 -3.22 13.61
CA ILE A 155 7.87 -4.38 14.46
C ILE A 155 7.86 -5.67 13.62
N ILE A 156 6.84 -5.85 12.78
CA ILE A 156 6.67 -7.06 11.96
C ILE A 156 7.51 -7.03 10.66
N GLY A 157 8.09 -5.87 10.32
CA GLY A 157 8.91 -5.67 9.13
C GLY A 157 8.11 -5.56 7.82
N ALA A 158 6.81 -5.28 7.90
CA ALA A 158 5.96 -5.14 6.73
C ALA A 158 6.11 -3.73 6.11
N SER A 159 5.92 -3.64 4.81
CA SER A 159 5.72 -2.35 4.14
C SER A 159 4.26 -1.91 4.29
N TRP A 160 4.00 -0.62 4.34
CA TRP A 160 2.62 -0.12 4.36
C TRP A 160 2.51 1.19 3.63
N CYS A 161 1.29 1.51 3.19
CA CYS A 161 0.97 2.76 2.51
C CYS A 161 -0.24 3.41 3.17
N GLU A 162 -0.13 4.69 3.48
CA GLU A 162 -1.25 5.52 3.94
C GLU A 162 -1.94 6.20 2.75
N THR A 163 -3.13 6.76 2.98
CA THR A 163 -3.84 7.57 2.00
C THR A 163 -4.14 8.92 2.61
N LEU A 164 -3.59 9.98 2.04
CA LEU A 164 -3.80 11.35 2.51
C LEU A 164 -5.24 11.80 2.31
N ASP A 165 -5.66 12.77 3.12
CA ASP A 165 -7.02 13.30 3.09
C ASP A 165 -7.26 14.20 1.87
N THR A 166 -6.22 14.89 1.38
CA THR A 166 -6.22 15.74 0.18
C THR A 166 -6.27 14.93 -1.14
N LYS A 167 -7.27 14.07 -1.26
CA LYS A 167 -7.50 13.16 -2.39
C LYS A 167 -8.72 13.54 -3.24
N GLY A 168 -9.29 14.73 -3.04
CA GLY A 168 -10.43 15.26 -3.81
C GLY A 168 -11.80 14.65 -3.47
N THR A 169 -11.81 13.52 -2.77
CA THR A 169 -13.03 12.81 -2.30
C THR A 169 -13.34 13.13 -0.84
N ASP A 170 -12.67 14.13 -0.28
CA ASP A 170 -12.81 14.68 1.08
C ASP A 170 -13.94 15.72 1.19
N GLY A 171 -14.80 15.80 0.17
CA GLY A 171 -15.86 16.80 0.06
C GLY A 171 -15.44 18.10 -0.63
N SER A 172 -14.17 18.22 -1.04
CA SER A 172 -13.64 19.41 -1.73
C SER A 172 -14.11 19.53 -3.18
N ASN A 173 -14.35 18.41 -3.86
CA ASN A 173 -14.91 18.41 -5.21
C ASN A 173 -16.44 18.54 -5.15
N ILE A 174 -16.92 19.78 -5.28
CA ILE A 174 -18.35 20.15 -5.26
C ILE A 174 -19.18 19.51 -6.38
N HIS A 175 -18.54 18.87 -7.37
CA HIS A 175 -19.20 18.17 -8.46
C HIS A 175 -19.34 16.65 -8.22
N LEU A 176 -18.81 16.12 -7.11
CA LEU A 176 -19.06 14.74 -6.70
C LEU A 176 -20.41 14.65 -5.98
N GLY A 177 -21.29 13.77 -6.47
CA GLY A 177 -22.55 13.42 -5.81
C GLY A 177 -22.40 12.41 -4.67
N GLY A 178 -21.22 11.78 -4.56
CA GLY A 178 -20.90 10.72 -3.60
C GLY A 178 -19.78 9.81 -4.13
N PRO A 179 -19.29 8.84 -3.34
CA PRO A 179 -18.26 7.89 -3.76
C PRO A 179 -18.60 7.11 -5.05
N GLU A 180 -19.87 6.80 -5.26
CA GLU A 180 -20.41 6.18 -6.46
C GLU A 180 -20.27 7.05 -7.72
N THR A 181 -20.12 8.37 -7.56
CA THR A 181 -19.87 9.28 -8.69
C THR A 181 -18.38 9.25 -9.09
N ILE A 182 -17.47 8.92 -8.17
CA ILE A 182 -16.01 8.88 -8.42
C ILE A 182 -15.68 7.82 -9.48
N THR A 183 -16.32 6.65 -9.40
CA THR A 183 -16.12 5.57 -10.38
C THR A 183 -16.57 5.94 -11.79
N GLY A 184 -17.36 7.02 -11.93
CA GLY A 184 -17.79 7.59 -13.21
C GLY A 184 -16.80 8.58 -13.86
N TYR A 185 -15.76 9.04 -13.15
CA TYR A 185 -14.75 9.94 -13.75
C TYR A 185 -13.64 9.13 -14.42
N PHE A 186 -13.74 8.97 -15.74
CA PHE A 186 -12.71 8.31 -16.53
C PHE A 186 -11.41 9.13 -16.55
N GLY A 187 -10.33 8.60 -15.97
CA GLY A 187 -8.98 9.16 -16.03
C GLY A 187 -8.52 10.00 -14.83
N GLY A 188 -9.31 10.08 -13.75
CA GLY A 188 -8.92 10.71 -12.49
C GLY A 188 -10.13 11.07 -11.62
N VAL A 189 -9.92 11.32 -10.31
CA VAL A 189 -11.03 11.54 -9.36
C VAL A 189 -11.57 12.98 -9.30
N GLY A 190 -11.10 13.86 -10.19
CA GLY A 190 -11.54 15.26 -10.25
C GLY A 190 -11.02 16.16 -9.11
N GLU A 191 -9.81 15.91 -8.61
CA GLU A 191 -9.17 16.77 -7.60
C GLU A 191 -9.12 18.26 -8.03
N PRO A 192 -9.51 19.21 -7.16
CA PRO A 192 -9.39 20.64 -7.45
C PRO A 192 -7.94 21.10 -7.72
N ASN A 193 -7.78 22.19 -8.48
CA ASN A 193 -6.47 22.65 -8.99
C ASN A 193 -5.39 22.90 -7.94
N ASP A 194 -5.78 23.25 -6.70
CA ASP A 194 -4.86 23.56 -5.60
C ASP A 194 -4.45 22.31 -4.79
N HIS A 195 -5.09 21.17 -5.02
CA HIS A 195 -4.87 19.95 -4.25
C HIS A 195 -3.45 19.39 -4.36
N PRO A 196 -2.76 19.43 -5.51
CA PRO A 196 -1.39 18.95 -5.55
C PRO A 196 -0.46 19.61 -4.53
N LEU A 197 -0.62 20.93 -4.29
CA LEU A 197 0.17 21.66 -3.30
C LEU A 197 -0.31 21.41 -1.86
N LYS A 198 -1.63 21.30 -1.65
CA LYS A 198 -2.19 20.90 -0.34
C LYS A 198 -1.74 19.49 0.06
N TRP A 199 -1.70 18.58 -0.90
CA TRP A 199 -1.20 17.21 -0.75
C TRP A 199 0.27 17.19 -0.37
N LEU A 200 1.09 18.05 -0.98
CA LEU A 200 2.48 18.18 -0.58
C LEU A 200 2.62 18.69 0.87
N ASP A 201 1.85 19.71 1.23
CA ASP A 201 1.87 20.25 2.61
C ASP A 201 1.42 19.20 3.63
N GLU A 202 0.33 18.48 3.34
CA GLU A 202 -0.18 17.39 4.18
C GLU A 202 0.84 16.24 4.28
N PHE A 203 1.45 15.83 3.16
CA PHE A 203 2.49 14.82 3.15
C PHE A 203 3.65 15.22 4.07
N LEU A 204 4.20 16.42 3.90
CA LEU A 204 5.33 16.88 4.70
C LEU A 204 4.96 17.01 6.18
N TYR A 205 3.73 17.39 6.52
CA TYR A 205 3.23 17.34 7.89
C TYR A 205 3.34 15.92 8.47
N TYR A 206 2.75 14.91 7.83
CA TYR A 206 2.76 13.55 8.35
C TYR A 206 4.13 12.86 8.26
N TYR A 207 4.90 13.15 7.22
CA TYR A 207 6.24 12.64 7.06
C TYR A 207 7.16 13.14 8.17
N THR A 208 7.13 14.44 8.48
CA THR A 208 8.02 15.04 9.50
C THR A 208 7.57 14.77 10.93
N ASN A 209 6.25 14.68 11.19
CA ASN A 209 5.73 14.50 12.56
C ASN A 209 5.50 13.04 12.96
N TYR A 210 5.17 12.18 12.00
CA TYR A 210 4.76 10.78 12.24
C TYR A 210 5.59 9.77 11.45
N GLY A 211 6.45 10.22 10.53
CA GLY A 211 7.32 9.33 9.78
C GLY A 211 6.61 8.58 8.64
N VAL A 212 5.46 9.08 8.18
CA VAL A 212 4.69 8.49 7.08
C VAL A 212 5.45 8.59 5.76
N LYS A 213 6.08 7.50 5.33
CA LYS A 213 6.96 7.49 4.16
C LYS A 213 6.24 7.19 2.84
N GLN A 214 5.28 6.26 2.87
CA GLN A 214 4.59 5.73 1.70
C GLN A 214 3.14 6.21 1.65
N VAL A 215 2.76 6.88 0.57
CA VAL A 215 1.40 7.41 0.39
C VAL A 215 0.75 6.97 -0.93
N LEU A 216 -0.57 6.82 -0.94
CA LEU A 216 -1.35 6.47 -2.12
C LEU A 216 -1.56 7.72 -2.98
N ASN A 217 -1.32 7.58 -4.28
CA ASN A 217 -1.54 8.63 -5.28
C ASN A 217 -2.55 8.19 -6.34
N ILE A 218 -3.43 9.11 -6.70
CA ILE A 218 -4.56 8.91 -7.63
C ILE A 218 -4.62 9.97 -8.74
N ASN A 219 -3.82 11.03 -8.65
CA ASN A 219 -3.87 12.19 -9.53
C ASN A 219 -2.51 12.44 -10.23
N PRO A 220 -2.48 12.72 -11.54
CA PRO A 220 -1.23 12.99 -12.26
C PRO A 220 -0.40 14.16 -11.69
N GLY A 221 -1.04 15.19 -11.15
CA GLY A 221 -0.41 16.34 -10.51
C GLY A 221 0.29 15.98 -9.20
N THR A 222 -0.36 15.23 -8.31
CA THR A 222 0.28 14.74 -7.07
C THR A 222 1.39 13.73 -7.36
N ILE A 223 1.22 12.89 -8.39
CA ILE A 223 2.26 11.99 -8.89
C ILE A 223 3.49 12.78 -9.35
N LEU A 224 3.30 13.82 -10.17
CA LEU A 224 4.41 14.67 -10.62
C LEU A 224 5.11 15.35 -9.45
N ILE A 225 4.37 15.92 -8.51
CA ILE A 225 4.96 16.55 -7.32
C ILE A 225 5.76 15.53 -6.51
N GLY A 226 5.21 14.33 -6.28
CA GLY A 226 5.92 13.26 -5.59
C GLY A 226 7.26 12.92 -6.24
N TYR A 227 7.32 12.85 -7.57
CA TYR A 227 8.58 12.67 -8.29
C TYR A 227 9.53 13.87 -8.12
N MET A 228 9.02 15.11 -8.19
CA MET A 228 9.83 16.31 -8.08
C MET A 228 10.46 16.45 -6.70
N ILE A 229 9.70 16.25 -5.61
CA ILE A 229 10.25 16.35 -4.26
C ILE A 229 11.21 15.20 -3.93
N HIS A 230 11.00 14.01 -4.52
CA HIS A 230 11.99 12.94 -4.48
C HIS A 230 13.27 13.33 -5.19
N LYS A 231 13.18 13.91 -6.38
CA LYS A 231 14.33 14.40 -7.14
C LYS A 231 15.09 15.51 -6.40
N LEU A 232 14.38 16.37 -5.66
CA LEU A 232 14.97 17.40 -4.78
C LEU A 232 15.68 16.80 -3.55
N GLY A 233 15.32 15.59 -3.14
CA GLY A 233 16.01 14.83 -2.10
C GLY A 233 15.15 14.44 -0.90
N VAL A 234 13.85 14.74 -0.87
CA VAL A 234 12.95 14.23 0.18
C VAL A 234 12.75 12.72 -0.03
N ASP A 235 12.92 11.89 1.00
CA ASP A 235 12.80 10.43 0.88
C ASP A 235 11.35 9.94 0.92
N ILE A 236 10.51 10.57 0.09
CA ILE A 236 9.12 10.17 -0.16
C ILE A 236 9.06 8.88 -0.98
N GLU A 237 8.08 8.05 -0.67
CA GLU A 237 7.65 6.96 -1.50
C GLU A 237 6.14 7.08 -1.74
N PHE A 238 5.66 6.65 -2.90
CA PHE A 238 4.24 6.56 -3.19
C PHE A 238 3.89 5.34 -4.03
N LYS A 239 2.64 4.90 -3.92
CA LYS A 239 2.05 3.94 -4.87
C LYS A 239 0.95 4.58 -5.69
N ILE A 240 0.73 4.02 -6.88
CA ILE A 240 -0.36 4.44 -7.76
C ILE A 240 -1.60 3.59 -7.51
N SER A 241 -2.76 4.25 -7.45
CA SER A 241 -4.07 3.61 -7.29
C SER A 241 -4.59 2.94 -8.56
N VAL A 242 -5.46 1.95 -8.38
CA VAL A 242 -6.23 1.31 -9.46
C VAL A 242 -7.03 2.33 -10.27
N TYR A 243 -7.52 3.38 -9.62
CA TYR A 243 -8.31 4.45 -10.23
C TYR A 243 -7.52 5.35 -11.21
N MET A 244 -6.19 5.25 -11.27
CA MET A 244 -5.40 5.98 -12.27
C MET A 244 -5.61 5.41 -13.69
N GLY A 245 -6.12 4.17 -13.83
CA GLY A 245 -6.44 3.59 -15.15
C GLY A 245 -5.22 3.14 -15.95
N ASN A 246 -4.24 2.48 -15.30
CA ASN A 246 -3.12 1.86 -16.03
C ASN A 246 -3.56 0.53 -16.65
N ASP A 247 -4.28 0.61 -17.77
CA ASP A 247 -5.03 -0.50 -18.37
C ASP A 247 -4.25 -1.36 -19.37
N ASN A 248 -3.11 -0.87 -19.88
CA ASN A 248 -2.39 -1.52 -20.97
C ASN A 248 -0.89 -1.15 -20.94
N PRO A 249 -0.03 -1.88 -21.68
CA PRO A 249 1.42 -1.62 -21.65
C PRO A 249 1.83 -0.22 -22.09
N TYR A 250 1.03 0.49 -22.90
CA TYR A 250 1.34 1.88 -23.30
C TYR A 250 1.12 2.86 -22.15
N ALA A 251 0.02 2.70 -21.41
CA ALA A 251 -0.24 3.49 -20.19
C ALA A 251 0.84 3.23 -19.13
N VAL A 252 1.23 1.95 -18.97
CA VAL A 252 2.31 1.57 -18.06
C VAL A 252 3.64 2.17 -18.50
N PHE A 253 3.98 2.10 -19.78
CA PHE A 253 5.18 2.74 -20.31
C PHE A 253 5.19 4.25 -20.05
N TRP A 254 4.09 4.94 -20.31
CA TRP A 254 3.96 6.38 -20.03
C TRP A 254 4.28 6.70 -18.56
N THR A 255 3.68 5.97 -17.64
CA THR A 255 3.85 6.19 -16.20
C THR A 255 5.26 5.85 -15.73
N LEU A 256 5.83 4.71 -16.15
CA LEU A 256 7.17 4.29 -15.76
C LEU A 256 8.27 5.15 -16.42
N MET A 257 8.03 5.67 -17.62
CA MET A 257 8.93 6.61 -18.28
C MET A 257 9.08 7.89 -17.43
N ALA A 258 7.98 8.44 -16.91
CA ALA A 258 8.02 9.60 -16.02
C ALA A 258 8.81 9.29 -14.73
N ALA A 259 8.56 8.12 -14.12
CA ALA A 259 9.28 7.67 -12.92
C ALA A 259 10.80 7.57 -13.15
N ARG A 260 11.22 7.10 -14.34
CA ARG A 260 12.64 7.01 -14.72
C ARG A 260 13.24 8.37 -15.02
N LEU A 261 12.54 9.23 -15.78
CA LEU A 261 13.02 10.58 -16.11
C LEU A 261 13.29 11.43 -14.87
N LEU A 262 12.49 11.26 -13.81
CA LEU A 262 12.61 12.00 -12.56
C LEU A 262 13.29 11.21 -11.43
N SER A 263 13.91 10.06 -11.74
CA SER A 263 14.70 9.29 -10.77
C SER A 263 15.95 10.05 -10.32
N ARG A 264 16.46 9.72 -9.13
CA ARG A 264 17.75 10.22 -8.63
C ARG A 264 18.91 9.58 -9.40
N GLU A 265 20.12 10.10 -9.21
CA GLU A 265 21.32 9.60 -9.90
C GLU A 265 21.66 8.15 -9.53
N ASP A 266 21.30 7.73 -8.31
CA ASP A 266 21.41 6.33 -7.86
C ASP A 266 20.38 5.39 -8.50
N GLY A 267 19.50 5.92 -9.36
CA GLY A 267 18.43 5.19 -10.03
C GLY A 267 17.15 5.02 -9.20
N SER A 268 17.13 5.46 -7.93
CA SER A 268 15.95 5.39 -7.08
C SER A 268 14.83 6.33 -7.57
N THR A 269 13.59 5.89 -7.39
CA THR A 269 12.38 6.67 -7.69
C THR A 269 11.42 6.60 -6.52
N SER A 270 10.54 7.60 -6.38
CA SER A 270 9.50 7.60 -5.36
C SER A 270 8.36 6.62 -5.67
N LEU A 271 8.16 6.22 -6.93
CA LEU A 271 7.15 5.21 -7.26
C LEU A 271 7.64 3.83 -6.81
N ILE A 272 6.99 3.26 -5.79
CA ILE A 272 7.35 1.94 -5.23
C ILE A 272 6.29 0.85 -5.44
N GLY A 273 5.06 1.26 -5.76
CA GLY A 273 3.92 0.37 -5.93
C GLY A 273 3.05 0.84 -7.08
N PHE A 274 2.62 -0.09 -7.92
CA PHE A 274 1.90 0.22 -9.14
C PHE A 274 0.72 -0.73 -9.26
N ASN A 275 -0.49 -0.23 -8.99
CA ASN A 275 -1.68 -0.97 -9.34
C ASN A 275 -1.89 -0.92 -10.84
N PHE A 276 -2.10 -2.09 -11.42
CA PHE A 276 -2.85 -2.17 -12.67
C PHE A 276 -4.33 -1.90 -12.41
N SER A 277 -5.05 -1.51 -13.46
CA SER A 277 -6.51 -1.60 -13.39
C SER A 277 -6.98 -3.05 -13.38
N ASN A 278 -8.24 -3.27 -13.01
CA ASN A 278 -8.83 -4.61 -12.95
C ASN A 278 -9.07 -5.23 -14.34
N SER A 279 -8.89 -4.47 -15.44
CA SER A 279 -9.08 -4.96 -16.81
C SER A 279 -7.85 -5.64 -17.43
N VAL A 280 -6.67 -5.49 -16.83
CA VAL A 280 -5.43 -6.07 -17.37
C VAL A 280 -5.47 -7.60 -17.32
N ASN A 281 -4.71 -8.26 -18.19
CA ASN A 281 -4.48 -9.71 -18.17
C ASN A 281 -2.98 -10.04 -18.02
N ASN A 282 -2.64 -11.33 -17.99
CA ASN A 282 -1.25 -11.80 -17.86
C ASN A 282 -0.31 -11.29 -18.96
N ASP A 283 -0.76 -11.17 -20.22
CA ASP A 283 0.07 -10.63 -21.31
C ASP A 283 0.41 -9.15 -21.07
N THR A 284 -0.57 -8.34 -20.63
CA THR A 284 -0.33 -6.96 -20.21
C THR A 284 0.72 -6.88 -19.09
N ILE A 285 0.61 -7.72 -18.06
CA ILE A 285 1.54 -7.73 -16.93
C ILE A 285 2.95 -8.12 -17.39
N MET A 286 3.09 -9.16 -18.21
CA MET A 286 4.39 -9.62 -18.72
C MET A 286 5.07 -8.56 -19.60
N ARG A 287 4.35 -7.95 -20.56
CA ARG A 287 4.90 -6.85 -21.38
C ARG A 287 5.29 -5.64 -20.55
N SER A 288 4.48 -5.34 -19.53
CA SER A 288 4.77 -4.27 -18.57
C SER A 288 6.04 -4.57 -17.76
N ALA A 289 6.30 -5.84 -17.44
CA ALA A 289 7.50 -6.25 -16.74
C ALA A 289 8.75 -6.04 -17.61
N ASP A 290 8.67 -6.35 -18.91
CA ASP A 290 9.74 -6.06 -19.87
C ASP A 290 10.06 -4.56 -19.94
N ILE A 291 9.02 -3.72 -19.98
CA ILE A 291 9.17 -2.25 -19.94
C ILE A 291 9.84 -1.81 -18.65
N ARG A 292 9.35 -2.26 -17.49
CA ARG A 292 9.90 -1.92 -16.18
C ARG A 292 11.38 -2.32 -16.07
N LYS A 293 11.73 -3.49 -16.59
CA LYS A 293 13.10 -3.99 -16.63
C LYS A 293 13.99 -3.15 -17.55
N ALA A 294 13.52 -2.81 -18.75
CA ALA A 294 14.25 -1.96 -19.70
C ALA A 294 14.53 -0.56 -19.14
N LEU A 295 13.65 -0.04 -18.29
CA LEU A 295 13.83 1.24 -17.59
C LEU A 295 14.68 1.14 -16.32
N GLY A 296 15.13 -0.06 -15.93
CA GLY A 296 15.92 -0.28 -14.72
C GLY A 296 15.14 -0.10 -13.42
N LEU A 297 13.81 -0.30 -13.45
CA LEU A 297 12.90 -0.06 -12.31
C LEU A 297 12.41 -1.35 -11.64
N GLU A 298 12.94 -2.52 -12.03
CA GLU A 298 12.45 -3.83 -11.55
C GLU A 298 12.55 -3.99 -10.03
N ALA A 299 13.62 -3.48 -9.41
CA ALA A 299 13.81 -3.52 -7.96
C ALA A 299 13.00 -2.44 -7.22
N ASN A 300 12.68 -1.32 -7.88
CA ASN A 300 12.03 -0.18 -7.25
C ASN A 300 10.50 -0.29 -7.27
N VAL A 301 9.93 -0.60 -8.44
CA VAL A 301 8.47 -0.54 -8.66
C VAL A 301 7.87 -1.93 -8.57
N ARG A 302 7.16 -2.20 -7.47
CA ARG A 302 6.37 -3.43 -7.35
C ARG A 302 5.07 -3.32 -8.15
N PHE A 303 4.80 -4.33 -8.96
CA PHE A 303 3.47 -4.46 -9.57
C PHE A 303 2.51 -5.06 -8.57
N GLU A 304 1.37 -4.41 -8.37
CA GLU A 304 0.38 -4.81 -7.38
C GLU A 304 -0.84 -5.36 -8.10
N HIS A 305 -0.97 -6.69 -8.09
CA HIS A 305 -1.97 -7.43 -8.85
C HIS A 305 -3.14 -7.81 -7.95
N HIS A 306 -4.33 -7.27 -8.22
CA HIS A 306 -5.56 -7.65 -7.53
C HIS A 306 -5.93 -9.11 -7.83
N ILE A 307 -5.90 -9.94 -6.79
CA ILE A 307 -6.24 -11.37 -6.86
C ILE A 307 -7.71 -11.59 -6.55
N LEU A 308 -8.16 -11.00 -5.45
CA LEU A 308 -9.55 -10.89 -5.05
C LEU A 308 -9.88 -9.42 -4.87
N GLU A 309 -11.05 -9.03 -5.34
CA GLU A 309 -11.58 -7.68 -5.21
C GLU A 309 -12.76 -7.62 -4.25
N THR A 310 -13.12 -6.42 -3.81
CA THR A 310 -14.33 -6.23 -3.01
C THR A 310 -15.55 -6.80 -3.76
N TRP A 311 -16.47 -7.42 -3.01
CA TRP A 311 -17.64 -8.07 -3.60
C TRP A 311 -18.52 -7.12 -4.41
N LYS A 312 -18.66 -5.88 -3.92
CA LYS A 312 -19.49 -4.84 -4.54
C LYS A 312 -18.68 -3.74 -5.24
N SER A 313 -19.38 -3.05 -6.14
CA SER A 313 -19.07 -1.73 -6.70
C SER A 313 -17.92 -1.61 -7.71
N ILE A 314 -16.77 -2.28 -7.53
CA ILE A 314 -15.59 -2.05 -8.39
C ILE A 314 -15.39 -3.06 -9.54
N VAL A 315 -15.87 -4.31 -9.40
CA VAL A 315 -15.72 -5.36 -10.41
C VAL A 315 -16.97 -6.23 -10.54
N ILE A 316 -17.05 -6.98 -11.64
CA ILE A 316 -18.03 -8.06 -11.82
C ILE A 316 -17.55 -9.30 -11.06
N GLN A 317 -18.45 -9.93 -10.30
CA GLN A 317 -18.18 -11.18 -9.58
C GLN A 317 -18.60 -12.42 -10.41
N PRO A 318 -17.95 -13.59 -10.23
CA PRO A 318 -16.82 -13.84 -9.33
C PRO A 318 -15.50 -13.29 -9.88
N TYR A 319 -14.76 -12.57 -9.05
CA TYR A 319 -13.42 -12.05 -9.35
C TYR A 319 -12.37 -12.81 -8.53
N ASP A 320 -11.86 -13.93 -9.07
CA ASP A 320 -10.73 -14.68 -8.52
C ASP A 320 -9.67 -14.90 -9.60
N ARG A 321 -8.55 -14.19 -9.45
CA ARG A 321 -7.43 -14.21 -10.38
C ARG A 321 -6.23 -14.97 -9.85
N ARG A 322 -6.41 -15.80 -8.82
CA ARG A 322 -5.32 -16.60 -8.24
C ARG A 322 -4.69 -17.52 -9.26
N LYS A 323 -5.49 -18.13 -10.14
CA LYS A 323 -4.96 -18.97 -11.23
C LYS A 323 -4.03 -18.17 -12.15
N GLU A 324 -4.43 -16.96 -12.51
CA GLU A 324 -3.64 -16.07 -13.37
C GLU A 324 -2.32 -15.70 -12.71
N LEU A 325 -2.34 -15.35 -11.42
CA LEU A 325 -1.12 -15.13 -10.63
C LEU A 325 -0.17 -16.34 -10.72
N LEU A 326 -0.67 -17.55 -10.49
CA LEU A 326 0.15 -18.76 -10.52
C LEU A 326 0.75 -19.06 -11.90
N GLU A 327 0.23 -18.49 -12.98
CA GLU A 327 0.78 -18.65 -14.34
C GLU A 327 1.94 -17.70 -14.64
N ILE A 328 2.07 -16.59 -13.89
CA ILE A 328 3.10 -15.56 -14.08
C ILE A 328 4.07 -15.43 -12.90
N ALA A 329 3.78 -16.08 -11.78
CA ALA A 329 4.53 -15.97 -10.54
C ALA A 329 6.01 -16.39 -10.65
N ASP A 330 6.38 -17.24 -11.61
CA ASP A 330 7.78 -17.62 -11.88
C ASP A 330 8.42 -16.87 -13.06
N LYS A 331 7.70 -15.89 -13.63
CA LYS A 331 8.11 -15.13 -14.82
C LYS A 331 8.30 -13.65 -14.53
N VAL A 332 7.51 -13.10 -13.59
CA VAL A 332 7.50 -11.66 -13.27
C VAL A 332 8.00 -11.46 -11.85
N LYS A 333 9.16 -10.81 -11.70
CA LYS A 333 9.72 -10.46 -10.40
C LYS A 333 8.98 -9.30 -9.74
N ASN A 334 9.17 -9.11 -8.43
CA ASN A 334 8.67 -7.95 -7.68
C ASN A 334 7.20 -7.63 -7.98
N ILE A 335 6.33 -8.59 -7.65
CA ILE A 335 4.88 -8.51 -7.79
C ILE A 335 4.25 -8.79 -6.42
N SER A 336 3.14 -8.13 -6.09
CA SER A 336 2.29 -8.49 -4.95
C SER A 336 0.99 -9.14 -5.40
N ALA A 337 0.55 -10.08 -4.58
CA ALA A 337 -0.79 -10.66 -4.60
C ALA A 337 -1.67 -9.86 -3.63
N LYS A 338 -2.42 -8.90 -4.18
CA LYS A 338 -3.24 -7.97 -3.41
C LYS A 338 -4.66 -8.50 -3.22
N HIS A 339 -5.12 -8.48 -1.98
CA HIS A 339 -6.47 -8.92 -1.61
C HIS A 339 -7.25 -7.74 -1.04
N GLU A 340 -8.29 -7.34 -1.76
CA GLU A 340 -9.25 -6.31 -1.37
C GLU A 340 -10.55 -6.93 -0.83
N GLY A 341 -10.87 -8.17 -1.24
CA GLY A 341 -12.00 -8.97 -0.74
C GLY A 341 -11.59 -10.37 -0.30
N GLY A 342 -12.54 -11.09 0.31
CA GLY A 342 -12.38 -12.47 0.76
C GLY A 342 -12.71 -13.52 -0.31
N GLU A 343 -12.65 -14.80 0.07
CA GLU A 343 -13.00 -15.91 -0.83
C GLU A 343 -14.45 -15.80 -1.34
N ILE A 344 -14.66 -16.08 -2.63
CA ILE A 344 -15.97 -15.98 -3.31
C ILE A 344 -17.09 -16.70 -2.53
N LYS A 345 -16.83 -17.95 -2.10
CA LYS A 345 -17.81 -18.79 -1.38
C LYS A 345 -18.19 -18.26 0.01
N VAL A 346 -17.40 -17.32 0.53
CA VAL A 346 -17.60 -16.66 1.82
C VAL A 346 -18.32 -15.33 1.58
N GLU A 347 -17.77 -14.47 0.73
CA GLU A 347 -18.32 -13.14 0.40
C GLU A 347 -19.76 -13.23 -0.11
N GLU A 348 -20.08 -14.20 -0.97
CA GLU A 348 -21.43 -14.37 -1.54
C GLU A 348 -22.53 -14.60 -0.47
N LYS A 349 -22.13 -15.01 0.75
CA LYS A 349 -23.03 -15.36 1.87
C LYS A 349 -22.98 -14.34 3.00
N ARG A 350 -22.11 -13.33 2.92
CA ARG A 350 -22.03 -12.31 3.96
C ARG A 350 -23.29 -11.45 3.95
N GLU A 351 -23.80 -11.16 5.14
CA GLU A 351 -24.87 -10.18 5.32
C GLU A 351 -24.43 -8.80 4.83
N HIS A 352 -23.21 -8.41 5.21
CA HIS A 352 -22.51 -7.25 4.67
C HIS A 352 -21.24 -7.72 3.97
N PRO A 353 -21.30 -8.04 2.66
CA PRO A 353 -20.12 -8.39 1.89
C PRO A 353 -19.23 -7.17 1.67
N SER A 354 -17.95 -7.37 1.38
CA SER A 354 -17.02 -6.26 1.19
C SER A 354 -17.45 -5.32 0.07
N ASP A 355 -17.32 -4.02 0.30
CA ASP A 355 -17.63 -2.96 -0.66
C ASP A 355 -16.51 -1.93 -0.66
N ILE A 356 -16.02 -1.55 -1.84
CA ILE A 356 -14.99 -0.50 -1.96
C ILE A 356 -15.50 0.85 -1.43
N LEU A 357 -16.83 1.06 -1.46
CA LEU A 357 -17.43 2.32 -1.02
C LEU A 357 -17.36 2.50 0.50
N ASP A 358 -17.25 1.41 1.27
CA ASP A 358 -17.08 1.48 2.73
C ASP A 358 -15.77 2.19 3.12
N TYR A 359 -14.78 2.24 2.22
CA TYR A 359 -13.49 2.90 2.47
C TYR A 359 -13.61 4.43 2.56
N PHE A 360 -14.71 4.99 2.07
CA PHE A 360 -15.00 6.42 2.08
C PHE A 360 -15.83 6.86 3.28
N LEU A 361 -16.32 5.91 4.09
CA LEU A 361 -17.06 6.24 5.31
C LEU A 361 -16.10 6.73 6.40
N THR A 362 -16.51 7.76 7.12
CA THR A 362 -15.88 8.16 8.36
C THR A 362 -16.10 7.10 9.45
N LYS A 363 -15.25 7.09 10.47
CA LYS A 363 -15.42 6.20 11.63
C LYS A 363 -16.75 6.46 12.34
N GLU A 364 -17.16 7.73 12.45
CA GLU A 364 -18.44 8.11 13.05
C GLU A 364 -19.61 7.49 12.30
N GLU A 365 -19.66 7.60 10.97
CA GLU A 365 -20.71 6.98 10.15
C GLU A 365 -20.71 5.45 10.27
N ILE A 366 -19.54 4.82 10.35
CA ILE A 366 -19.39 3.37 10.55
C ILE A 366 -19.98 2.95 11.90
N GLU A 367 -19.71 3.71 12.97
CA GLU A 367 -20.21 3.44 14.31
C GLU A 367 -21.72 3.67 14.41
N GLU A 368 -22.23 4.77 13.85
CA GLU A 368 -23.67 5.08 13.81
C GLU A 368 -24.49 4.03 13.06
N LYS A 369 -23.93 3.51 11.95
CA LYS A 369 -24.55 2.44 11.16
C LYS A 369 -24.34 1.04 11.75
N GLY A 370 -23.56 0.90 12.83
CA GLY A 370 -23.25 -0.40 13.44
C GLY A 370 -22.41 -1.31 12.54
N LEU A 371 -21.63 -0.75 11.61
CA LEU A 371 -20.89 -1.50 10.59
C LEU A 371 -19.56 -2.10 11.10
N MET A 372 -19.04 -1.61 12.23
CA MET A 372 -17.71 -1.99 12.73
C MET A 372 -17.48 -3.51 12.83
N PRO A 373 -18.41 -4.34 13.36
CA PRO A 373 -18.22 -5.79 13.42
C PRO A 373 -18.19 -6.45 12.04
N TYR A 374 -18.96 -5.94 11.08
CA TYR A 374 -18.98 -6.45 9.71
C TYR A 374 -17.67 -6.13 8.99
N LEU A 375 -17.18 -4.90 9.12
CA LEU A 375 -15.91 -4.48 8.52
C LEU A 375 -14.72 -5.26 9.09
N LEU A 376 -14.72 -5.55 10.40
CA LEU A 376 -13.72 -6.46 11.00
C LEU A 376 -13.80 -7.85 10.36
N ARG A 377 -15.02 -8.38 10.16
CA ARG A 377 -15.18 -9.70 9.54
C ARG A 377 -14.73 -9.70 8.08
N ASN A 378 -15.06 -8.66 7.30
CA ASN A 378 -14.56 -8.54 5.93
C ASN A 378 -13.04 -8.45 5.91
N TYR A 379 -12.42 -7.70 6.82
CA TYR A 379 -10.95 -7.63 6.96
C TYR A 379 -10.33 -9.01 7.21
N LEU A 380 -10.86 -9.78 8.15
CA LEU A 380 -10.38 -11.13 8.45
C LEU A 380 -10.64 -12.12 7.29
N ASP A 381 -11.69 -11.91 6.47
CA ASP A 381 -11.90 -12.73 5.28
C ASP A 381 -10.82 -12.51 4.22
N LYS A 382 -10.27 -11.29 4.13
CA LYS A 382 -9.08 -11.01 3.29
C LYS A 382 -7.87 -11.78 3.82
N HIS A 383 -7.68 -11.81 5.14
CA HIS A 383 -6.60 -12.58 5.76
C HIS A 383 -6.68 -14.08 5.43
N ASP A 384 -7.87 -14.66 5.51
CA ASP A 384 -8.10 -16.06 5.12
C ASP A 384 -7.73 -16.27 3.65
N ALA A 385 -8.13 -15.34 2.76
CA ALA A 385 -7.83 -15.40 1.34
C ALA A 385 -6.32 -15.29 1.02
N ILE A 386 -5.56 -14.45 1.73
CA ILE A 386 -4.10 -14.37 1.52
C ILE A 386 -3.44 -15.69 1.86
N ASN A 387 -3.89 -16.34 2.94
CA ASN A 387 -3.33 -17.61 3.39
C ASN A 387 -3.64 -18.73 2.39
N ASN A 388 -4.80 -18.70 1.74
CA ASN A 388 -5.11 -19.60 0.63
C ASN A 388 -4.23 -19.33 -0.60
N THR A 389 -3.92 -18.06 -0.89
CA THR A 389 -2.96 -17.71 -1.95
C THR A 389 -1.54 -18.19 -1.63
N ALA A 390 -1.07 -18.00 -0.39
CA ALA A 390 0.23 -18.51 0.06
C ALA A 390 0.31 -20.04 -0.02
N LYS A 391 -0.77 -20.73 0.35
CA LYS A 391 -0.90 -22.19 0.17
C LYS A 391 -0.80 -22.59 -1.30
N ALA A 392 -1.54 -21.93 -2.19
CA ALA A 392 -1.52 -22.25 -3.63
C ALA A 392 -0.14 -22.02 -4.27
N LEU A 393 0.59 -20.98 -3.83
CA LEU A 393 1.99 -20.75 -4.23
C LEU A 393 2.89 -21.88 -3.73
N THR A 394 2.76 -22.24 -2.45
CA THR A 394 3.54 -23.31 -1.81
C THR A 394 3.36 -24.64 -2.53
N GLU A 395 2.12 -25.02 -2.84
CA GLU A 395 1.78 -26.27 -3.55
C GLU A 395 2.45 -26.38 -4.93
N LYS A 396 2.84 -25.25 -5.53
CA LYS A 396 3.54 -25.18 -6.82
C LYS A 396 5.05 -24.97 -6.72
N GLY A 397 5.63 -24.99 -5.52
CA GLY A 397 7.06 -24.67 -5.34
C GLY A 397 7.39 -23.20 -5.61
N LEU A 398 6.40 -22.31 -5.53
CA LEU A 398 6.58 -20.87 -5.65
C LEU A 398 6.76 -20.26 -4.26
N SER A 399 7.57 -19.21 -4.17
CA SER A 399 7.80 -18.50 -2.91
C SER A 399 6.88 -17.29 -2.73
N PHE A 400 6.85 -16.77 -1.52
CA PHE A 400 6.06 -15.60 -1.12
C PHE A 400 6.80 -14.79 -0.06
N ILE A 401 6.43 -13.51 0.09
CA ILE A 401 6.94 -12.61 1.12
C ILE A 401 5.79 -12.33 2.09
N ALA A 402 5.90 -12.90 3.29
CA ALA A 402 5.08 -12.59 4.46
C ALA A 402 5.80 -11.53 5.33
N ALA A 403 5.23 -11.15 6.48
CA ALA A 403 5.87 -10.23 7.43
C ALA A 403 7.24 -10.80 7.90
N PRO A 404 8.37 -10.23 7.47
CA PRO A 404 9.67 -10.90 7.54
C PRO A 404 10.22 -11.05 8.96
N ASN A 405 9.85 -10.16 9.88
CA ASN A 405 10.30 -10.26 11.27
C ASN A 405 9.48 -11.27 12.08
N LEU A 406 8.31 -11.70 11.56
CA LEU A 406 7.48 -12.73 12.19
C LEU A 406 7.74 -14.11 11.58
N HIS A 407 7.83 -14.15 10.24
CA HIS A 407 7.93 -15.38 9.46
C HIS A 407 9.31 -15.48 8.82
N HIS A 408 10.29 -15.92 9.60
CA HIS A 408 11.65 -16.15 9.13
C HIS A 408 11.80 -17.59 8.60
N ARG A 409 12.85 -17.80 7.79
CA ARG A 409 13.38 -19.13 7.49
C ARG A 409 14.38 -19.51 8.58
N ARG A 410 14.46 -20.79 8.94
CA ARG A 410 15.42 -21.29 9.93
C ARG A 410 16.71 -21.79 9.30
#